data_AF-A0A3T1DDW6-F1
#
_entry.id   AF-A0A3T1DDW6-F1
#
_cell.length_a   1.000
_cell.length_b   1.000
_cell.length_c   1.000
_cell.angle_alpha   90.00
_cell.angle_beta   90.00
_cell.angle_gamma   90.00
#
_symmetry.space_group_name_H-M   'P 1'
#
loop_
_entity.id
_entity.type
_entity.pdbx_description
1 polymer ?
#
loop_
_entity_poly.entity_id
_entity_poly.type
_entity_poly.pdbx_seq_one_letter_code
_entity_poly.pdbx_strand_id
1 'polypeptide(L)'
;MRQQTLGIHHVTAFVRNAQATVDFYSGVLGLRLVKKTINFDAPEVYHLYFGNEAGSPGTAITFFPWATSRQGRIGGGQVGVTTYVVPVGAFEFWKERLEKLQIPVAVTTRFVSIICSFLIQMV
;
A
#
# COMPACT_ATOMS: atom_id res chain seq x y z
N MET A 1 -27.32 -20.98 2.72
CA MET A 1 -27.16 -19.51 2.64
C MET A 1 -25.78 -19.20 2.07
N ARG A 2 -25.68 -18.27 1.10
CA ARG A 2 -24.39 -17.87 0.53
C ARG A 2 -23.79 -16.80 1.45
N GLN A 3 -22.62 -17.07 2.02
CA GLN A 3 -21.93 -16.06 2.84
C GLN A 3 -21.43 -14.92 1.93
N GLN A 4 -21.53 -13.70 2.42
CA GLN A 4 -21.04 -12.49 1.76
C GLN A 4 -19.91 -11.89 2.58
N THR A 5 -18.76 -11.66 1.94
CA THR A 5 -17.69 -10.88 2.56
C THR A 5 -18.10 -9.40 2.60
N LEU A 6 -17.73 -8.71 3.67
CA LEU A 6 -17.89 -7.26 3.78
C LEU A 6 -16.89 -6.49 2.92
N GLY A 7 -15.84 -7.15 2.41
CA GLY A 7 -14.83 -6.56 1.54
C GLY A 7 -13.41 -7.02 1.88
N ILE A 8 -12.44 -6.20 1.49
CA ILE A 8 -11.02 -6.42 1.81
C ILE A 8 -10.82 -6.16 3.30
N HIS A 9 -10.14 -7.08 4.00
CA HIS A 9 -9.69 -6.83 5.36
C HIS A 9 -8.34 -6.09 5.38
N HIS A 10 -7.37 -6.61 4.64
CA HIS A 10 -6.05 -6.01 4.45
C HIS A 10 -5.39 -6.60 3.20
N VAL A 11 -4.33 -5.94 2.71
CA VAL A 11 -3.43 -6.47 1.67
C VAL A 11 -2.04 -6.61 2.28
N THR A 12 -1.31 -7.67 1.93
CA THR A 12 0.05 -7.94 2.40
C THR A 12 1.00 -8.06 1.22
N ALA A 13 2.18 -7.46 1.33
CA ALA A 13 3.20 -7.53 0.29
C ALA A 13 4.63 -7.59 0.84
N PHE A 14 5.57 -7.95 -0.03
CA PHE A 14 7.00 -7.98 0.29
C PHE A 14 7.69 -6.71 -0.20
N VAL A 15 8.60 -6.20 0.63
CA VAL A 15 9.44 -5.02 0.37
C VAL A 15 10.88 -5.35 0.79
N ARG A 16 11.89 -4.61 0.30
CA ARG A 16 13.28 -4.83 0.74
C ARG A 16 13.67 -4.01 1.94
N ASN A 17 13.27 -2.74 1.96
CA ASN A 17 13.74 -1.78 2.95
C ASN A 17 12.59 -1.31 3.84
N ALA A 18 12.68 -1.64 5.13
CA ALA A 18 11.69 -1.26 6.13
C ALA A 18 11.56 0.26 6.27
N GLN A 19 12.68 1.00 6.31
CA GLN A 19 12.67 2.45 6.49
C GLN A 19 12.06 3.14 5.27
N ALA A 20 12.49 2.79 4.06
CA ALA A 20 11.91 3.34 2.83
C ALA A 20 10.39 3.06 2.72
N THR A 21 9.95 1.92 3.26
CA THR A 21 8.52 1.58 3.35
C THR A 21 7.81 2.48 4.35
N VAL A 22 8.36 2.71 5.54
CA VAL A 22 7.79 3.67 6.50
C VAL A 22 7.76 5.08 5.93
N ASP A 23 8.85 5.53 5.32
CA ASP A 23 8.96 6.87 4.72
C ASP A 23 7.91 7.07 3.63
N PHE A 24 7.65 6.05 2.81
CA PHE A 24 6.62 6.11 1.79
C PHE A 24 5.21 6.06 2.37
N TYR A 25 4.87 5.00 3.12
CA TYR A 25 3.48 4.78 3.55
C TYR A 25 3.05 5.75 4.64
N SER A 26 3.93 6.15 5.56
CA SER A 26 3.62 7.15 6.58
C SER A 26 3.99 8.57 6.16
N GLY A 27 5.16 8.78 5.54
CA GLY A 27 5.60 10.13 5.15
C GLY A 27 4.89 10.64 3.90
N VAL A 28 4.89 9.87 2.81
CA VAL A 28 4.27 10.27 1.55
C VAL A 28 2.75 10.13 1.62
N LEU A 29 2.25 8.93 1.95
CA LEU A 29 0.82 8.63 1.93
C LEU A 29 0.08 9.01 3.23
N GLY A 30 0.78 9.38 4.29
CA GLY A 30 0.14 9.82 5.54
C GLY A 30 -0.59 8.71 6.31
N LEU A 31 -0.34 7.43 6.01
CA LEU A 31 -0.93 6.32 6.76
C LEU A 31 -0.26 6.18 8.13
N ARG A 32 -1.04 5.82 9.15
CA ARG A 32 -0.50 5.53 10.48
C ARG A 32 0.16 4.16 10.47
N LEU A 33 1.39 4.04 10.98
CA LEU A 33 1.97 2.75 11.37
C LEU A 33 1.24 2.26 12.63
N VAL A 34 0.19 1.46 12.44
CA VAL A 34 -0.71 1.01 13.51
C VAL A 34 -0.14 -0.14 14.32
N LYS A 35 0.75 -0.94 13.73
CA LYS A 35 1.42 -2.04 14.42
C LYS A 35 2.79 -2.32 13.80
N LYS A 36 3.78 -2.54 14.67
CA LYS A 36 5.08 -3.11 14.33
C LYS A 36 5.21 -4.41 15.12
N THR A 37 5.33 -5.53 14.41
CA THR A 37 5.52 -6.86 15.00
C THR A 37 6.49 -7.65 14.14
N ILE A 38 6.64 -8.94 14.41
CA ILE A 38 7.40 -9.91 13.61
C ILE A 38 6.45 -10.78 12.79
N ASN A 39 6.94 -11.35 11.70
CA ASN A 39 6.28 -12.41 10.96
C ASN A 39 6.26 -13.67 11.83
N PHE A 40 5.08 -14.25 12.06
CA PHE A 40 4.92 -15.43 12.91
C PHE A 40 5.53 -16.70 12.32
N ASP A 41 5.71 -16.75 10.99
CA ASP A 41 6.37 -17.86 10.31
C ASP A 41 7.90 -17.67 10.21
N ALA A 42 8.38 -16.43 10.32
CA ALA A 42 9.80 -16.05 10.21
C ALA A 42 10.11 -14.87 11.17
N PRO A 43 10.32 -15.13 12.46
CA PRO A 43 10.46 -14.11 13.51
C PRO A 43 11.54 -13.05 13.27
N GLU A 44 12.53 -13.34 12.43
CA GLU A 44 13.58 -12.41 12.02
C GLU A 44 13.10 -11.32 11.04
N VAL A 45 11.93 -11.48 10.44
CA VAL A 45 11.33 -10.54 9.49
C VAL A 45 10.27 -9.71 10.20
N TYR A 46 10.33 -8.38 10.07
CA TYR A 46 9.26 -7.53 10.58
C TYR A 46 7.95 -7.78 9.84
N HIS A 47 6.84 -7.48 10.50
CA HIS A 47 5.53 -7.33 9.89
C HIS A 47 4.99 -5.95 10.27
N LEU A 48 5.01 -5.05 9.29
CA LEU A 48 4.61 -3.65 9.46
C LEU A 48 3.17 -3.47 9.00
N TYR A 49 2.32 -2.84 9.82
CA TYR A 49 0.91 -2.58 9.50
C TYR A 49 0.68 -1.08 9.40
N PHE A 50 0.19 -0.64 8.24
CA PHE A 50 -0.20 0.75 7.98
C PHE A 50 -1.70 0.82 7.73
N GLY A 51 -2.37 1.88 8.18
CA GLY A 51 -3.79 2.08 7.92
C GLY A 51 -4.30 3.46 8.31
N ASN A 52 -5.62 3.58 8.46
CA ASN A 52 -6.23 4.76 9.06
C ASN A 52 -5.85 4.88 10.56
N GLU A 53 -6.42 5.85 11.26
CA GLU A 53 -6.13 6.11 12.67
C GLU A 53 -6.21 4.87 13.57
N ALA A 54 -7.19 3.99 13.34
CA ALA A 54 -7.44 2.81 14.16
C ALA A 54 -6.95 1.49 13.53
N GLY A 55 -6.45 1.51 12.29
CA GLY A 55 -6.12 0.30 11.53
C GLY A 55 -7.36 -0.54 11.19
N SER A 56 -8.49 0.11 10.90
CA SER A 56 -9.77 -0.56 10.63
C SER A 56 -9.70 -1.49 9.41
N PRO A 57 -10.47 -2.59 9.37
CA PRO A 57 -10.57 -3.45 8.19
C PRO A 57 -10.88 -2.65 6.92
N GLY A 58 -10.21 -3.00 5.82
CA GLY A 58 -10.32 -2.31 4.53
C GLY A 58 -9.38 -1.12 4.37
N THR A 59 -8.74 -0.66 5.44
CA THR A 59 -7.73 0.41 5.39
C THR A 59 -6.30 -0.10 5.51
N ALA A 60 -6.14 -1.34 5.98
CA ALA A 60 -4.84 -1.87 6.34
C ALA A 60 -4.07 -2.38 5.11
N ILE A 61 -2.83 -1.90 4.97
CA ILE A 61 -1.82 -2.53 4.13
C ILE A 61 -0.62 -2.94 4.99
N THR A 62 -0.06 -4.11 4.72
CA THR A 62 1.00 -4.68 5.55
C THR A 62 2.19 -5.15 4.73
N PHE A 63 3.37 -5.13 5.36
CA PHE A 63 4.62 -5.42 4.67
C PHE A 63 5.52 -6.34 5.46
N PHE A 64 6.15 -7.26 4.73
CA PHE A 64 7.30 -8.03 5.16
C PHE A 64 8.57 -7.44 4.53
N PRO A 65 9.29 -6.53 5.22
CA PRO A 65 10.56 -6.02 4.75
C PRO A 65 11.68 -7.06 4.93
N TRP A 66 12.23 -7.54 3.81
CA TRP A 66 13.33 -8.49 3.78
C TRP A 66 14.43 -8.01 2.82
N ALA A 67 15.50 -7.45 3.38
CA ALA A 67 16.57 -6.81 2.61
C ALA A 67 17.26 -7.72 1.59
N THR A 68 17.49 -8.99 1.95
CA THR A 68 18.18 -9.99 1.11
C THR A 68 17.24 -10.76 0.18
N SER A 69 15.97 -10.38 0.10
CA SER A 69 15.00 -11.06 -0.77
C SER A 69 15.25 -10.83 -2.26
N ARG A 70 15.00 -11.87 -3.07
CA ARG A 70 15.02 -11.78 -4.54
C ARG A 70 13.88 -10.91 -5.04
N GLN A 71 14.11 -10.09 -6.06
CA GLN A 71 13.03 -9.35 -6.71
C GLN A 71 12.16 -10.34 -7.51
N GLY A 72 10.89 -10.39 -7.17
CA GLY A 72 9.82 -11.06 -7.90
C GLY A 72 9.37 -10.28 -9.13
N ARG A 73 8.31 -10.79 -9.75
CA ARG A 73 7.73 -10.25 -10.98
C ARG A 73 6.22 -10.18 -10.80
N ILE A 74 5.67 -8.99 -11.06
CA ILE A 74 4.23 -8.79 -11.07
C ILE A 74 3.65 -9.55 -12.28
N GLY A 75 2.63 -10.39 -12.03
CA GLY A 75 2.04 -11.23 -13.08
C GLY A 75 0.74 -11.93 -12.67
N GLY A 76 0.29 -12.86 -13.51
CA GLY A 76 -0.93 -13.64 -13.26
C GLY A 76 -0.87 -14.40 -11.92
N GLY A 77 -1.99 -14.40 -11.20
CA GLY A 77 -2.10 -15.03 -9.87
C GLY A 77 -1.77 -14.13 -8.68
N GLN A 78 -1.54 -12.83 -8.91
CA GLN A 78 -1.23 -11.84 -7.87
C GLN A 78 -2.21 -10.66 -7.88
N VAL A 79 -2.25 -9.92 -6.78
CA VAL A 79 -2.86 -8.58 -6.76
C VAL A 79 -1.90 -7.62 -7.47
N GLY A 80 -2.26 -7.16 -8.67
CA GLY A 80 -1.37 -6.31 -9.48
C GLY A 80 -1.36 -4.84 -9.08
N VAL A 81 -2.50 -4.30 -8.61
CA VAL A 81 -2.63 -2.90 -8.20
C VAL A 81 -3.45 -2.83 -6.93
N THR A 82 -2.96 -2.07 -5.95
CA THR A 82 -3.73 -1.70 -4.75
C THR A 82 -4.15 -0.24 -4.87
N THR A 83 -5.46 0.02 -4.85
CA THR A 83 -6.03 1.36 -5.02
C THR A 83 -6.47 1.93 -3.68
N TYR A 84 -6.12 3.17 -3.40
CA TYR A 84 -6.59 3.94 -2.25
C TYR A 84 -7.71 4.88 -2.66
N VAL A 85 -8.77 4.95 -1.85
CA VAL A 85 -9.83 5.94 -2.01
C VAL A 85 -9.48 7.20 -1.22
N VAL A 86 -9.81 8.36 -1.78
CA VAL A 86 -9.60 9.67 -1.16
C VAL A 86 -10.92 10.46 -1.23
N PRO A 87 -11.12 11.47 -0.37
CA PRO A 87 -12.32 12.31 -0.42
C PRO A 87 -12.53 12.95 -1.80
N VAL A 88 -13.79 13.21 -2.16
CA VAL A 88 -14.12 13.96 -3.37
C VAL A 88 -13.46 15.34 -3.31
N GLY A 89 -12.81 15.75 -4.40
CA GLY A 89 -12.05 17.00 -4.48
C GLY A 89 -10.60 16.91 -3.98
N ALA A 90 -10.17 15.81 -3.36
CA ALA A 90 -8.79 15.65 -2.88
C ALA A 90 -7.79 15.25 -3.98
N PHE A 91 -8.23 15.05 -5.21
CA PHE A 91 -7.39 14.57 -6.31
C PHE A 91 -6.21 15.49 -6.61
N GLU A 92 -6.46 16.80 -6.75
CA GLU A 92 -5.40 17.78 -7.06
C GLU A 92 -4.37 17.87 -5.93
N PHE A 93 -4.79 17.76 -4.67
CA PHE A 93 -3.87 17.69 -3.53
C PHE A 93 -2.88 16.52 -3.69
N TRP A 94 -3.38 15.32 -4.02
CA TRP A 94 -2.52 14.14 -4.16
C TRP A 94 -1.59 14.23 -5.36
N LYS A 95 -2.10 14.71 -6.49
CA LYS A 95 -1.30 14.93 -7.69
C LYS A 95 -0.14 15.90 -7.40
N GLU A 96 -0.43 17.08 -6.87
CA GLU A 96 0.59 18.08 -6.53
C GLU A 96 1.58 17.56 -5.48
N ARG A 97 1.09 16.84 -4.47
CA ARG A 97 1.95 16.27 -3.41
C ARG A 97 2.95 15.28 -4.00
N LEU A 98 2.49 14.35 -4.84
CA LEU A 98 3.35 13.35 -5.46
C LEU A 98 4.35 14.00 -6.43
N GLU A 99 3.92 15.00 -7.21
CA GLU A 99 4.79 15.78 -8.10
C GLU A 99 5.87 16.55 -7.32
N LYS A 100 5.51 17.22 -6.21
CA LYS A 100 6.46 17.92 -5.33
C LYS A 100 7.50 16.98 -4.72
N LEU A 101 7.11 15.73 -4.46
CA LEU A 101 7.99 14.66 -3.95
C LEU A 101 8.70 13.90 -5.07
N GLN A 102 8.57 14.35 -6.33
CA GLN A 102 9.20 13.75 -7.51
C GLN A 102 8.84 12.28 -7.74
N ILE A 103 7.64 11.89 -7.32
CA ILE A 103 7.11 10.54 -7.57
C ILE A 103 6.41 10.55 -8.94
N PRO A 104 6.84 9.71 -9.90
CA PRO A 104 6.19 9.64 -11.20
C PRO A 104 4.72 9.22 -11.06
N VAL A 105 3.84 10.05 -11.62
CA VAL A 105 2.40 9.81 -11.63
C VAL A 105 1.88 9.66 -13.05
N ALA A 106 0.94 8.75 -13.23
CA ALA A 106 0.11 8.67 -14.43
C ALA A 106 -1.35 8.92 -14.03
N VAL A 107 -2.04 9.74 -14.83
CA VAL A 107 -3.47 9.98 -14.65
C VAL A 107 -4.21 9.19 -15.72
N THR A 108 -5.17 8.37 -15.29
CA THR A 108 -5.98 7.56 -16.19
C THR A 108 -7.45 7.60 -15.76
N THR A 109 -8.34 7.32 -16.71
CA THR A 109 -9.77 7.20 -16.45
C THR A 109 -10.19 5.76 -16.68
N ARG A 110 -10.86 5.18 -15.69
CA ARG A 110 -11.39 3.81 -15.77
C ARG A 110 -12.78 3.75 -15.18
N PHE A 111 -13.73 3.15 -15.90
CA PHE A 111 -15.14 3.04 -15.47
C PHE A 111 -15.67 4.36 -14.87
N VAL A 112 -15.48 5.46 -15.61
CA VAL A 112 -15.84 6.85 -15.23
C VAL A 112 -15.13 7.48 -14.01
N SER A 113 -14.20 6.77 -13.37
CA SER A 113 -13.39 7.30 -12.26
C SER A 113 -12.00 7.75 -12.72
N ILE A 114 -11.54 8.90 -12.22
CA ILE A 114 -10.15 9.37 -12.42
C ILE A 114 -9.26 8.71 -11.38
N ILE A 115 -8.15 8.13 -11.83
CA ILE A 115 -7.18 7.42 -11.00
C ILE A 115 -5.81 8.09 -11.18
N CYS A 116 -5.17 8.45 -10.07
CA CYS A 116 -3.74 8.78 -10.04
C CYS A 116 -2.98 7.52 -9.66
N SER A 117 -2.19 6.99 -10.58
CA SER A 117 -1.35 5.81 -10.34
C SER A 117 0.10 6.20 -10.22
N PHE A 118 0.80 5.52 -9.32
CA PHE A 118 2.25 5.54 -9.19
C PHE A 118 2.71 4.10 -8.98
N LEU A 119 3.96 3.82 -9.35
CA LEU A 119 4.53 2.49 -9.17
C LEU A 119 5.35 2.46 -7.90
N ILE A 120 5.03 1.49 -7.04
CA ILE A 120 5.94 1.09 -5.97
C ILE A 120 6.60 -0.19 -6.46
N GLN A 121 7.93 -0.20 -6.47
CA GLN A 121 8.68 -1.40 -6.78
C GLN A 121 8.59 -2.34 -5.56
N MET A 122 7.57 -3.19 -5.57
CA MET A 122 7.45 -4.30 -4.64
C MET A 122 8.48 -5.37 -5.00
N VAL A 123 8.81 -6.21 -4.01
CA VAL A 123 9.63 -7.39 -4.24
C VAL A 123 8.78 -8.43 -4.94
#